data_AF-A0A179B3B7-F1
#
_entry.id   AF-A0A179B3B7-F1
#
_cell.length_a   1.000
_cell.length_b   1.000
_cell.length_c   1.000
_cell.angle_alpha   90.00
_cell.angle_beta   90.00
_cell.angle_gamma   90.00
#
_symmetry.space_group_name_H-M   'P 1'
#
loop_
_entity.id
_entity.type
_entity.pdbx_description
1 polymer ?
#
loop_
_entity_poly.entity_id
_entity_poly.type
_entity_poly.pdbx_seq_one_letter_code
_entity_poly.pdbx_strand_id
1 'polypeptide(L)'
;MENGDNFEAELTRKVGALKRAAIDAAIAGGAFNRFTVGKDSYEMTAMMSGTTKLLYKVTRPDENGSGGGEMTITEDPGGNRPAYDAMARSQSEKIKARFDSIRKEIDDIIKPWKTLPDPSAIANDCDAYAASVTAQLALSAEQIKIPDTKTLPEPDPATSSVDTSSATYRRPGPMGTRLSISRPMNELKGSAMDTFSKTFQDKLPLIVKDLCYVSSIHCCTLAAEYGFFKKAREKVIEMVTSATDTFNKIAKTKGSVDSTMLLNVIGWGLSILALPWGGGTSLAAATGLLTLTIVKDTTSAPPNRKASVSSYEDMKKELEESFKALKEELKKGEKAVSSTLKENHTRARDDKKADFESASLHLVPSPIVSGANELQMDDDNVNKVSTQLLSVADLLEEAAAGIGKIPMRVHRDGFIGLGENGPSSEYDSFGQMLHELLLDLKWQIEEGVINLKLALNDFKEQDESSRAALEDNASAIKAGSGVDPWDDKRQTEKDMHRDPYFADRDDHDPHTPTQDPSRQELGEEMKRRKDEGRPSKPKVINNC
;
A
#
# COMPACT_ATOMS: atom_id res chain seq x y z
N MET A 1 12.09 13.86 -21.45
CA MET A 1 13.24 14.62 -20.94
C MET A 1 13.69 13.89 -19.69
N GLU A 2 14.83 13.23 -19.76
CA GLU A 2 15.41 12.39 -18.71
C GLU A 2 15.84 13.27 -17.53
N ASN A 3 14.99 13.37 -16.51
CA ASN A 3 15.46 13.71 -15.16
C ASN A 3 16.04 12.43 -14.57
N GLY A 4 17.21 11.99 -15.06
CA GLY A 4 17.98 10.95 -14.39
C GLY A 4 18.51 11.53 -13.07
N ASP A 5 18.27 10.83 -11.96
CA ASP A 5 18.84 11.18 -10.66
C ASP A 5 20.38 11.27 -10.78
N ASN A 6 20.95 12.38 -10.28
CA ASN A 6 22.38 12.69 -10.31
C ASN A 6 23.25 11.75 -9.45
N PHE A 7 22.65 10.83 -8.68
CA PHE A 7 23.35 9.89 -7.81
C PHE A 7 24.45 9.09 -8.55
N GLU A 8 24.15 8.50 -9.71
CA GLU A 8 25.13 7.66 -10.42
C GLU A 8 26.31 8.48 -10.95
N ALA A 9 26.04 9.68 -11.48
CA ALA A 9 27.06 10.59 -11.97
C ALA A 9 27.94 11.10 -10.83
N GLU A 10 27.34 11.46 -9.69
CA GLU A 10 28.06 11.86 -8.49
C GLU A 10 28.92 10.71 -7.94
N LEU A 11 28.34 9.52 -7.78
CA LEU A 11 29.05 8.34 -7.30
C LEU A 11 30.23 8.01 -8.22
N THR A 12 30.04 8.04 -9.54
CA THR A 12 31.10 7.77 -10.52
C THR A 12 32.27 8.74 -10.37
N ARG A 13 31.99 10.04 -10.23
CA ARG A 13 33.03 11.05 -9.98
C ARG A 13 33.77 10.80 -8.66
N LYS A 14 33.04 10.49 -7.58
CA LYS A 14 33.62 10.19 -6.26
C LYS A 14 34.47 8.91 -6.28
N VAL A 15 34.06 7.90 -7.03
CA VAL A 15 34.82 6.65 -7.22
C VAL A 15 36.13 6.91 -7.96
N GLY A 16 36.15 7.82 -8.94
CA GLY A 16 37.40 8.22 -9.60
C GLY A 16 38.43 8.79 -8.62
N ALA A 17 37.98 9.70 -7.75
CA ALA A 17 38.82 10.26 -6.70
C ALA A 17 39.27 9.19 -5.68
N LEU A 18 38.37 8.28 -5.30
CA LEU A 18 38.67 7.15 -4.41
C LEU A 18 39.78 6.25 -4.98
N LYS A 19 39.70 5.90 -6.25
CA LYS A 19 40.71 5.08 -6.94
C LYS A 19 42.09 5.75 -6.90
N ARG A 20 42.15 7.04 -7.21
CA ARG A 20 43.41 7.81 -7.15
C ARG A 20 44.00 7.79 -5.74
N ALA A 21 43.19 8.09 -4.73
CA ALA A 21 43.63 8.11 -3.33
C ALA A 21 44.10 6.73 -2.84
N ALA A 22 43.39 5.66 -3.22
CA ALA A 22 43.76 4.29 -2.91
C ALA A 22 45.11 3.91 -3.52
N ILE A 23 45.37 4.30 -4.78
CA ILE A 23 46.66 4.11 -5.44
C ILE A 23 47.76 4.92 -4.73
N ASP A 24 47.50 6.17 -4.36
CA ASP A 24 48.45 7.01 -3.61
C ASP A 24 48.84 6.36 -2.27
N ALA A 25 47.86 5.83 -1.53
CA ALA A 25 48.09 5.12 -0.28
C ALA A 25 48.88 3.83 -0.48
N ALA A 26 48.59 3.07 -1.54
CA ALA A 26 49.30 1.84 -1.88
C ALA A 26 50.75 2.09 -2.33
N ILE A 27 51.04 3.23 -2.94
CA ILE A 27 52.40 3.63 -3.33
C ILE A 27 53.19 4.18 -2.14
N ALA A 28 52.54 4.95 -1.26
CA ALA A 28 53.18 5.47 -0.06
C ALA A 28 53.49 4.38 0.98
N GLY A 29 52.71 3.29 1.00
CA GLY A 29 52.89 2.10 1.85
C GLY A 29 53.41 0.86 1.11
N GLY A 30 53.68 -0.24 1.83
CA GLY A 30 53.99 -1.55 1.23
C GLY A 30 55.31 -1.68 0.46
N ALA A 31 55.32 -2.47 -0.62
CA ALA A 31 56.52 -2.79 -1.42
C ALA A 31 57.14 -1.57 -2.15
N PHE A 32 56.40 -0.46 -2.22
CA PHE A 32 56.80 0.80 -2.86
C PHE A 32 57.01 1.95 -1.85
N ASN A 33 57.11 1.67 -0.54
CA ASN A 33 57.18 2.64 0.56
C ASN A 33 58.25 3.75 0.48
N ARG A 34 59.12 3.69 -0.53
CA ARG A 34 60.19 4.64 -0.83
C ARG A 34 59.75 5.80 -1.73
N PHE A 35 58.56 5.72 -2.33
CA PHE A 35 58.00 6.83 -3.11
C PHE A 35 57.33 7.87 -2.22
N THR A 36 57.42 9.12 -2.66
CA THR A 36 56.71 10.28 -2.10
C THR A 36 55.67 10.74 -3.13
N VAL A 37 54.46 11.02 -2.67
CA VAL A 37 53.36 11.46 -3.53
C VAL A 37 53.51 12.95 -3.82
N GLY A 38 53.86 13.28 -5.07
CA GLY A 38 53.87 14.64 -5.59
C GLY A 38 52.55 15.01 -6.28
N LYS A 39 52.50 16.22 -6.87
CA LYS A 39 51.30 16.73 -7.56
C LYS A 39 50.89 15.85 -8.74
N ASP A 40 51.85 15.62 -9.65
CA ASP A 40 51.63 14.95 -10.94
C ASP A 40 52.45 13.63 -11.06
N SER A 41 53.26 13.30 -10.06
CA SER A 41 54.14 12.13 -10.07
C SER A 41 54.44 11.58 -8.69
N TYR A 42 54.82 10.30 -8.65
CA TYR A 42 55.46 9.67 -7.51
C TYR A 42 56.97 9.70 -7.68
N GLU A 43 57.70 10.10 -6.64
CA GLU A 43 59.16 10.30 -6.72
C GLU A 43 59.89 9.51 -5.64
N MET A 44 60.97 8.83 -6.05
CA MET A 44 61.88 8.11 -5.16
C MET A 44 63.32 8.46 -5.55
N THR A 45 64.15 8.74 -4.56
CA THR A 45 65.60 8.87 -4.75
C THR A 45 66.31 7.67 -4.14
N ALA A 46 67.20 7.03 -4.89
CA ALA A 46 68.06 5.96 -4.40
C ALA A 46 69.54 6.26 -4.67
N MET A 47 70.41 5.95 -3.70
CA MET A 47 71.86 6.06 -3.86
C MET A 47 72.38 4.75 -4.46
N MET A 48 73.08 4.82 -5.60
CA MET A 48 73.70 3.65 -6.24
C MET A 48 75.15 3.44 -5.78
N SER A 49 75.87 4.54 -5.58
CA SER A 49 77.20 4.63 -4.99
C SER A 49 77.29 5.98 -4.25
N GLY A 50 78.28 6.18 -3.38
CA GLY A 50 78.37 7.37 -2.50
C GLY A 50 78.27 8.75 -3.19
N THR A 51 78.32 8.82 -4.52
CA THR A 51 78.25 10.04 -5.34
C THR A 51 77.11 10.08 -6.37
N THR A 52 76.36 9.00 -6.61
CA THR A 52 75.37 8.91 -7.71
C THR A 52 73.94 8.70 -7.21
N LYS A 53 72.99 9.52 -7.68
CA LYS A 53 71.60 9.63 -7.19
C LYS A 53 70.57 9.30 -8.27
N LEU A 54 70.08 8.07 -8.28
CA LEU A 54 68.99 7.71 -9.18
C LEU A 54 67.68 8.33 -8.70
N LEU A 55 67.11 9.21 -9.51
CA LEU A 55 65.75 9.72 -9.35
C LEU A 55 64.80 8.90 -10.24
N TYR A 56 63.85 8.26 -9.57
CA TYR A 56 62.76 7.51 -10.17
C TYR A 56 61.51 8.38 -10.12
N LYS A 57 60.88 8.58 -11.27
CA LYS A 57 59.63 9.33 -11.38
C LYS A 57 58.58 8.45 -12.05
N VAL A 58 57.44 8.27 -11.38
CA VAL A 58 56.31 7.50 -11.90
C VAL A 58 55.14 8.46 -12.13
N THR A 59 54.47 8.37 -13.28
CA THR A 59 53.29 9.20 -13.55
C THR A 59 52.14 8.86 -12.61
N ARG A 60 51.52 9.89 -12.02
CA ARG A 60 50.38 9.73 -11.12
C ARG A 60 49.09 9.58 -11.93
N PRO A 61 48.09 8.79 -11.48
CA PRO A 61 46.77 8.78 -12.11
C PRO A 61 46.13 10.17 -12.10
N ASP A 62 45.24 10.40 -13.05
CA ASP A 62 44.44 11.62 -13.14
C ASP A 62 43.36 11.70 -12.03
N GLU A 63 42.55 12.74 -12.07
CA GLU A 63 41.48 13.00 -11.08
C GLU A 63 40.37 11.93 -11.10
N ASN A 64 40.21 11.22 -12.23
CA ASN A 64 39.29 10.09 -12.37
C ASN A 64 39.92 8.76 -11.93
N GLY A 65 41.18 8.80 -11.46
CA GLY A 65 41.94 7.62 -11.08
C GLY A 65 42.43 6.81 -12.28
N SER A 66 42.38 7.35 -13.50
CA SER A 66 42.80 6.69 -14.74
C SER A 66 44.27 6.96 -15.08
N GLY A 67 44.87 6.09 -15.88
CA GLY A 67 46.27 6.24 -16.34
C GLY A 67 47.32 6.14 -15.24
N GLY A 68 48.50 6.72 -15.46
CA GLY A 68 49.62 6.64 -14.52
C GLY A 68 50.38 5.31 -14.56
N GLY A 69 51.50 5.25 -13.84
CA GLY A 69 52.34 4.06 -13.72
C GLY A 69 53.54 4.02 -14.68
N GLU A 70 53.73 5.04 -15.52
CA GLU A 70 54.93 5.16 -16.38
C GLU A 70 56.11 5.63 -15.55
N MET A 71 57.12 4.78 -15.42
CA MET A 71 58.37 5.06 -14.72
C MET A 71 59.41 5.65 -15.68
N THR A 72 60.12 6.66 -15.20
CA THR A 72 61.31 7.23 -15.83
C THR A 72 62.45 7.29 -14.81
N ILE A 73 63.68 7.10 -15.29
CA ILE A 73 64.92 7.20 -14.50
C ILE A 73 65.76 8.30 -15.16
N THR A 74 66.11 9.35 -14.42
CA THR A 74 66.71 10.56 -15.01
C THR A 74 68.24 10.55 -15.09
N GLU A 75 68.93 9.75 -14.28
CA GLU A 75 70.40 9.64 -14.36
C GLU A 75 70.84 8.46 -15.25
N ASP A 76 71.98 8.62 -15.95
CA ASP A 76 72.67 7.57 -16.71
C ASP A 76 74.08 7.32 -16.13
N PRO A 77 74.20 6.60 -14.99
CA PRO A 77 75.49 6.25 -14.44
C PRO A 77 76.24 5.32 -15.39
N GLY A 78 77.26 5.85 -16.07
CA GLY A 78 78.17 5.06 -16.91
C GLY A 78 77.79 4.95 -18.40
N GLY A 79 76.85 5.76 -18.91
CA GLY A 79 76.56 5.84 -20.35
C GLY A 79 75.75 4.68 -20.93
N ASN A 80 74.99 3.96 -20.09
CA ASN A 80 74.18 2.80 -20.45
C ASN A 80 72.68 3.09 -20.38
N ARG A 81 72.26 4.23 -20.96
CA ARG A 81 70.86 4.64 -21.09
C ARG A 81 69.90 3.52 -21.54
N PRO A 82 70.23 2.67 -22.54
CA PRO A 82 69.32 1.62 -22.99
C PRO A 82 68.93 0.61 -21.89
N ALA A 83 69.86 0.27 -20.99
CA ALA A 83 69.60 -0.65 -19.89
C ALA A 83 68.64 -0.05 -18.84
N TYR A 84 68.81 1.24 -18.51
CA TYR A 84 67.92 1.94 -17.59
C TYR A 84 66.53 2.18 -18.18
N ASP A 85 66.44 2.47 -19.49
CA ASP A 85 65.15 2.58 -20.18
C ASP A 85 64.44 1.22 -20.27
N ALA A 86 65.18 0.12 -20.44
CA ALA A 86 64.60 -1.23 -20.38
C ALA A 86 64.11 -1.58 -18.98
N MET A 87 64.88 -1.23 -17.93
CA MET A 87 64.46 -1.39 -16.54
C MET A 87 63.20 -0.57 -16.22
N ALA A 88 63.17 0.71 -16.62
CA ALA A 88 62.05 1.61 -16.40
C ALA A 88 60.78 1.07 -17.08
N ARG A 89 60.87 0.60 -18.34
CA ARG A 89 59.76 -0.07 -19.02
C ARG A 89 59.26 -1.30 -18.28
N SER A 90 60.18 -2.19 -17.87
CA SER A 90 59.79 -3.40 -17.12
C SER A 90 59.10 -3.09 -15.78
N GLN A 91 59.56 -2.06 -15.06
CA GLN A 91 58.91 -1.63 -13.81
C GLN A 91 57.58 -0.92 -14.06
N SER A 92 57.46 -0.15 -15.14
CA SER A 92 56.21 0.50 -15.54
C SER A 92 55.09 -0.52 -15.71
N GLU A 93 55.34 -1.63 -16.39
CA GLU A 93 54.34 -2.70 -16.57
C GLU A 93 53.87 -3.31 -15.25
N LYS A 94 54.79 -3.52 -14.28
CA LYS A 94 54.44 -4.03 -12.95
C LYS A 94 53.61 -3.02 -12.15
N ILE A 95 53.94 -1.73 -12.23
CA ILE A 95 53.23 -0.67 -11.53
C ILE A 95 51.83 -0.47 -12.14
N LYS A 96 51.72 -0.42 -13.47
CA LYS A 96 50.43 -0.35 -14.19
C LYS A 96 49.53 -1.51 -13.80
N ALA A 97 50.05 -2.75 -13.82
CA ALA A 97 49.29 -3.92 -13.40
C ALA A 97 48.78 -3.82 -11.95
N ARG A 98 49.59 -3.28 -11.03
CA ARG A 98 49.15 -3.02 -9.65
C ARG A 98 48.08 -1.93 -9.58
N PHE A 99 48.20 -0.85 -10.35
CA PHE A 99 47.19 0.20 -10.40
C PHE A 99 45.87 -0.34 -10.93
N ASP A 100 45.90 -1.17 -11.96
CA ASP A 100 44.71 -1.80 -12.52
C ASP A 100 44.06 -2.79 -11.54
N SER A 101 44.86 -3.54 -10.78
CA SER A 101 44.35 -4.38 -9.68
C SER A 101 43.59 -3.55 -8.64
N ILE A 102 44.18 -2.44 -8.17
CA ILE A 102 43.56 -1.56 -7.17
C ILE A 102 42.26 -0.96 -7.71
N ARG A 103 42.25 -0.50 -8.97
CA ARG A 103 41.03 0.01 -9.63
C ARG A 103 39.92 -1.03 -9.64
N LYS A 104 40.26 -2.25 -10.04
CA LYS A 104 39.32 -3.37 -10.11
C LYS A 104 38.77 -3.73 -8.73
N GLU A 105 39.62 -3.79 -7.72
CA GLU A 105 39.20 -4.05 -6.34
C GLU A 105 38.20 -3.00 -5.83
N ILE A 106 38.48 -1.71 -6.07
CA ILE A 106 37.54 -0.63 -5.73
C ILE A 106 36.25 -0.72 -6.55
N ASP A 107 36.33 -1.01 -7.85
CA ASP A 107 35.15 -1.17 -8.70
C ASP A 107 34.27 -2.34 -8.25
N ASP A 108 34.86 -3.47 -7.88
CA ASP A 108 34.15 -4.66 -7.40
C ASP A 108 33.39 -4.38 -6.08
N ILE A 109 33.97 -3.57 -5.18
CA ILE A 109 33.31 -3.13 -3.93
C ILE A 109 32.11 -2.23 -4.22
N ILE A 110 32.24 -1.29 -5.16
CA ILE A 110 31.23 -0.25 -5.40
C ILE A 110 30.14 -0.70 -6.38
N LYS A 111 30.45 -1.63 -7.29
CA LYS A 111 29.58 -2.05 -8.39
C LYS A 111 28.13 -2.33 -7.96
N PRO A 112 27.84 -3.11 -6.89
CA PRO A 112 26.46 -3.38 -6.48
C PRO A 112 25.68 -2.09 -6.15
N TRP A 113 26.34 -1.10 -5.54
CA TRP A 113 25.71 0.11 -5.02
C TRP A 113 25.30 1.12 -6.09
N LYS A 114 25.76 0.95 -7.33
CA LYS A 114 25.32 1.77 -8.47
C LYS A 114 23.87 1.49 -8.86
N THR A 115 23.37 0.31 -8.50
CA THR A 115 22.03 -0.16 -8.88
C THR A 115 20.95 0.19 -7.84
N LEU A 116 21.28 0.94 -6.79
CA LEU A 116 20.30 1.29 -5.75
C LEU A 116 19.08 1.95 -6.40
N PRO A 117 17.84 1.64 -5.98
CA PRO A 117 16.61 2.24 -6.49
C PRO A 117 16.59 3.76 -6.36
N ASP A 118 15.90 4.44 -7.29
CA ASP A 118 15.65 5.88 -7.25
C ASP A 118 14.56 6.20 -6.19
N PRO A 119 14.92 6.90 -5.09
CA PRO A 119 13.95 7.26 -4.07
C PRO A 119 12.82 8.14 -4.61
N SER A 120 13.08 8.97 -5.63
CA SER A 120 12.06 9.84 -6.23
C SER A 120 10.99 9.02 -6.96
N ALA A 121 11.39 7.94 -7.62
CA ALA A 121 10.44 7.03 -8.27
C ALA A 121 9.53 6.35 -7.23
N ILE A 122 10.10 5.88 -6.11
CA ILE A 122 9.35 5.25 -5.01
C ILE A 122 8.43 6.28 -4.32
N ALA A 123 8.90 7.50 -4.10
CA ALA A 123 8.11 8.59 -3.55
C ALA A 123 6.90 8.92 -4.44
N ASN A 124 7.10 8.99 -5.76
CA ASN A 124 6.01 9.19 -6.72
C ASN A 124 4.99 8.05 -6.70
N ASP A 125 5.42 6.80 -6.53
CA ASP A 125 4.52 5.65 -6.38
C ASP A 125 3.71 5.74 -5.08
N CYS A 126 4.36 6.08 -3.97
CA CYS A 126 3.70 6.30 -2.69
C CYS A 126 2.66 7.42 -2.79
N ASP A 127 3.01 8.54 -3.44
CA ASP A 127 2.09 9.66 -3.67
C ASP A 127 0.90 9.28 -4.55
N ALA A 128 1.16 8.56 -5.64
CA ALA A 128 0.11 8.06 -6.52
C ALA A 128 -0.82 7.11 -5.76
N TYR A 129 -0.27 6.18 -4.97
CA TYR A 129 -1.04 5.18 -4.23
C TYR A 129 -1.96 5.83 -3.21
N ALA A 130 -1.39 6.70 -2.39
CA ALA A 130 -2.15 7.38 -1.37
C ALA A 130 -3.26 8.26 -1.97
N ALA A 131 -3.06 8.84 -3.15
CA ALA A 131 -4.07 9.63 -3.84
C ALA A 131 -5.17 8.76 -4.49
N SER A 132 -4.79 7.70 -5.21
CA SER A 132 -5.75 6.90 -5.99
C SER A 132 -6.44 5.80 -5.18
N VAL A 133 -5.86 5.36 -4.06
CA VAL A 133 -6.39 4.27 -3.24
C VAL A 133 -6.83 4.80 -1.89
N THR A 134 -5.89 5.20 -1.03
CA THR A 134 -6.21 5.55 0.36
C THR A 134 -7.13 6.75 0.46
N ALA A 135 -6.85 7.84 -0.26
CA ALA A 135 -7.69 9.02 -0.23
C ALA A 135 -9.08 8.76 -0.80
N GLN A 136 -9.20 7.90 -1.82
CA GLN A 136 -10.50 7.51 -2.37
C GLN A 136 -11.34 6.71 -1.37
N LEU A 137 -10.74 5.91 -0.49
CA LEU A 137 -11.44 5.13 0.53
C LEU A 137 -11.74 5.93 1.82
N ALA A 138 -10.99 7.01 2.07
CA ALA A 138 -11.12 7.77 3.30
C ALA A 138 -12.49 8.46 3.42
N LEU A 139 -13.12 8.33 4.59
CA LEU A 139 -14.39 9.00 4.88
C LEU A 139 -14.19 10.48 5.24
N SER A 140 -13.01 10.82 5.78
CA SER A 140 -12.68 12.17 6.24
C SER A 140 -11.17 12.39 6.26
N ALA A 141 -10.74 13.65 6.45
CA ALA A 141 -9.32 14.01 6.40
C ALA A 141 -8.52 13.41 7.57
N GLU A 142 -9.17 13.22 8.72
CA GLU A 142 -8.57 12.61 9.91
C GLU A 142 -8.18 11.14 9.67
N GLN A 143 -8.75 10.51 8.63
CA GLN A 143 -8.45 9.14 8.22
C GLN A 143 -7.27 9.01 7.26
N ILE A 144 -6.64 10.12 6.86
CA ILE A 144 -5.44 10.08 6.02
C ILE A 144 -4.30 10.71 6.80
N LYS A 145 -3.57 9.92 7.61
CA LYS A 145 -2.30 10.38 8.19
C LYS A 145 -1.09 9.71 7.52
N ILE A 146 -1.15 9.62 6.19
CA ILE A 146 0.01 9.39 5.34
C ILE A 146 0.50 10.76 4.86
N PRO A 147 1.61 11.28 5.40
CA PRO A 147 2.19 12.54 4.94
C PRO A 147 2.64 12.47 3.47
N ASP A 148 2.65 13.62 2.80
CA ASP A 148 3.24 13.76 1.46
C ASP A 148 4.75 13.46 1.55
N THR A 149 5.23 12.52 0.73
CA THR A 149 6.64 12.07 0.74
C THR A 149 7.63 13.20 0.45
N LYS A 150 7.21 14.24 -0.27
CA LYS A 150 7.99 15.45 -0.55
C LYS A 150 8.13 16.37 0.65
N THR A 151 7.17 16.31 1.57
CA THR A 151 7.15 17.11 2.80
C THR A 151 7.59 16.32 4.03
N LEU A 152 7.91 15.04 3.85
CA LEU A 152 8.32 14.15 4.91
C LEU A 152 9.63 14.66 5.52
N PRO A 153 9.63 15.07 6.81
CA PRO A 153 10.84 15.51 7.44
C PRO A 153 11.78 14.33 7.67
N GLU A 154 13.06 14.64 7.70
CA GLU A 154 14.08 13.65 7.97
C GLU A 154 13.98 13.14 9.41
N PRO A 155 13.98 11.81 9.64
CA PRO A 155 14.11 11.23 10.97
C PRO A 155 15.26 11.86 11.76
N ASP A 156 14.99 12.19 13.02
CA ASP A 156 16.01 12.69 13.93
C ASP A 156 17.18 11.68 14.00
N PRO A 157 18.43 12.11 13.72
CA PRO A 157 19.56 11.21 13.62
C PRO A 157 19.98 10.57 14.95
N ALA A 158 19.55 11.12 16.10
CA ALA A 158 19.83 10.60 17.44
C ALA A 158 18.73 9.68 17.96
N THR A 159 17.46 9.98 17.68
CA THR A 159 16.32 9.20 18.19
C THR A 159 15.70 8.26 17.16
N SER A 160 16.04 8.41 15.87
CA SER A 160 15.36 7.73 14.76
C SER A 160 13.83 7.91 14.87
N SER A 161 13.38 9.14 15.11
CA SER A 161 11.95 9.50 15.14
C SER A 161 11.62 10.53 14.07
N VAL A 162 10.48 10.38 13.40
CA VAL A 162 9.99 11.38 12.43
C VAL A 162 9.01 12.31 13.14
N ASP A 163 9.32 13.60 13.19
CA ASP A 163 8.38 14.63 13.65
C ASP A 163 7.40 14.99 12.53
N THR A 164 6.17 14.49 12.60
CA THR A 164 5.16 14.78 11.56
C THR A 164 4.34 16.03 11.82
N SER A 165 4.66 16.83 12.84
CA SER A 165 3.87 18.01 13.22
C SER A 165 3.74 19.06 12.10
N SER A 166 4.69 19.11 11.16
CA SER A 166 4.70 20.03 10.02
C SER A 166 4.31 19.41 8.68
N ALA A 167 4.00 18.10 8.63
CA ALA A 167 3.76 17.42 7.37
C ALA A 167 2.37 17.75 6.80
N THR A 168 2.28 17.93 5.48
CA THR A 168 0.98 18.11 4.82
C THR A 168 0.30 16.77 4.60
N TYR A 169 -0.95 16.67 5.03
CA TYR A 169 -1.79 15.49 4.83
C TYR A 169 -2.65 15.62 3.58
N ARG A 170 -2.96 14.47 2.96
CA ARG A 170 -3.76 14.45 1.73
C ARG A 170 -5.24 14.68 2.03
N ARG A 171 -5.93 15.29 1.06
CA ARG A 171 -7.37 15.52 1.12
C ARG A 171 -8.12 14.22 0.80
N PRO A 172 -9.21 13.88 1.54
CA PRO A 172 -10.04 12.74 1.21
C PRO A 172 -10.82 12.94 -0.09
N GLY A 173 -11.10 11.82 -0.75
CA GLY A 173 -12.02 11.71 -1.88
C GLY A 173 -13.49 11.83 -1.45
N PRO A 174 -14.43 11.51 -2.35
CA PRO A 174 -15.86 11.73 -2.12
C PRO A 174 -16.55 10.64 -1.28
N MET A 175 -15.85 9.57 -0.87
CA MET A 175 -16.43 8.37 -0.25
C MET A 175 -17.32 8.66 0.96
N GLY A 176 -16.87 9.49 1.91
CA GLY A 176 -17.69 9.85 3.09
C GLY A 176 -19.02 10.53 2.71
N THR A 177 -19.03 11.33 1.64
CA THR A 177 -20.27 11.96 1.15
C THR A 177 -21.16 10.94 0.44
N ARG A 178 -20.59 9.95 -0.27
CA ARG A 178 -21.36 8.90 -0.95
C ARG A 178 -22.03 7.93 0.01
N LEU A 179 -21.38 7.62 1.13
CA LEU A 179 -21.93 6.76 2.19
C LEU A 179 -23.00 7.43 3.05
N SER A 180 -23.24 8.73 2.87
CA SER A 180 -24.29 9.46 3.59
C SER A 180 -25.68 9.17 2.99
N ILE A 181 -26.22 7.97 3.24
CA ILE A 181 -27.51 7.49 2.74
C ILE A 181 -28.67 7.62 3.76
N SER A 182 -28.40 8.10 4.97
CA SER A 182 -29.37 8.12 6.08
C SER A 182 -30.66 8.89 5.77
N ARG A 183 -30.55 10.00 5.02
CA ARG A 183 -31.71 10.84 4.70
C ARG A 183 -32.77 10.10 3.88
N PRO A 184 -32.46 9.52 2.70
CA PRO A 184 -33.45 8.74 1.97
C PRO A 184 -33.80 7.42 2.67
N MET A 185 -32.89 6.84 3.48
CA MET A 185 -33.20 5.62 4.25
C MET A 185 -34.26 5.83 5.35
N ASN A 186 -34.32 6.99 6.00
CA ASN A 186 -35.29 7.27 7.08
C ASN A 186 -36.75 7.27 6.62
N GLU A 187 -36.99 7.41 5.31
CA GLU A 187 -38.34 7.38 4.72
C GLU A 187 -38.79 5.95 4.40
N LEU A 188 -37.87 4.98 4.43
CA LEU A 188 -38.13 3.56 4.17
C LEU A 188 -38.38 2.83 5.51
N LYS A 189 -39.47 2.06 5.62
CA LYS A 189 -39.83 1.32 6.84
C LYS A 189 -40.16 -0.14 6.57
N GLY A 190 -40.10 -0.94 7.64
CA GLY A 190 -40.37 -2.37 7.64
C GLY A 190 -39.12 -3.18 8.00
N SER A 191 -39.31 -4.42 8.44
CA SER A 191 -38.21 -5.29 8.92
C SER A 191 -37.11 -5.52 7.87
N ALA A 192 -37.51 -5.57 6.60
CA ALA A 192 -36.61 -5.62 5.45
C ALA A 192 -35.71 -4.38 5.36
N MET A 193 -36.28 -3.19 5.55
CA MET A 193 -35.56 -1.91 5.51
C MET A 193 -34.68 -1.71 6.74
N ASP A 194 -35.10 -2.18 7.90
CA ASP A 194 -34.25 -2.20 9.10
C ASP A 194 -33.01 -3.06 8.88
N THR A 195 -33.17 -4.22 8.23
CA THR A 195 -32.05 -5.13 7.90
C THR A 195 -31.12 -4.52 6.87
N PHE A 196 -31.68 -3.87 5.84
CA PHE A 196 -30.90 -3.16 4.83
C PHE A 196 -30.13 -1.98 5.44
N SER A 197 -30.78 -1.17 6.28
CA SER A 197 -30.19 -0.03 6.98
C SER A 197 -29.02 -0.48 7.86
N LYS A 198 -29.20 -1.51 8.70
CA LYS A 198 -28.11 -2.07 9.50
C LYS A 198 -26.91 -2.49 8.65
N THR A 199 -27.14 -3.06 7.47
CA THR A 199 -26.07 -3.52 6.59
C THR A 199 -25.36 -2.37 5.87
N PHE A 200 -26.10 -1.46 5.24
CA PHE A 200 -25.51 -0.47 4.33
C PHE A 200 -25.36 0.93 4.93
N GLN A 201 -26.16 1.29 5.93
CA GLN A 201 -26.03 2.56 6.64
C GLN A 201 -25.07 2.46 7.82
N ASP A 202 -25.18 1.39 8.63
CA ASP A 202 -24.38 1.28 9.86
C ASP A 202 -23.05 0.55 9.60
N LYS A 203 -23.11 -0.60 8.93
CA LYS A 203 -21.97 -1.50 8.77
C LYS A 203 -21.03 -1.09 7.64
N LEU A 204 -21.54 -0.79 6.44
CA LEU A 204 -20.69 -0.45 5.27
C LEU A 204 -19.65 0.66 5.54
N PRO A 205 -19.95 1.80 6.20
CA PRO A 205 -18.94 2.80 6.52
C PRO A 205 -17.79 2.26 7.40
N LEU A 206 -18.06 1.29 8.28
CA LEU A 206 -17.04 0.64 9.09
C LEU A 206 -16.12 -0.22 8.22
N ILE A 207 -16.68 -1.01 7.29
CA ILE A 207 -15.93 -1.83 6.34
C ILE A 207 -14.98 -0.95 5.52
N VAL A 208 -15.50 0.14 4.95
CA VAL A 208 -14.72 1.07 4.12
C VAL A 208 -13.61 1.74 4.93
N LYS A 209 -13.89 2.13 6.19
CA LYS A 209 -12.89 2.67 7.10
C LYS A 209 -11.75 1.67 7.36
N ASP A 210 -12.08 0.40 7.57
CA ASP A 210 -11.08 -0.65 7.83
C ASP A 210 -10.24 -0.93 6.58
N LEU A 211 -10.85 -0.96 5.39
CA LEU A 211 -10.14 -1.07 4.11
C LEU A 211 -9.26 0.14 3.81
N CYS A 212 -9.70 1.36 4.15
CA CYS A 212 -8.89 2.57 4.09
C CYS A 212 -7.64 2.43 4.99
N TYR A 213 -7.81 1.91 6.20
CA TYR A 213 -6.71 1.65 7.10
C TYR A 213 -5.73 0.60 6.55
N VAL A 214 -6.23 -0.52 6.00
CA VAL A 214 -5.39 -1.55 5.35
C VAL A 214 -4.62 -0.99 4.15
N SER A 215 -5.27 -0.17 3.33
CA SER A 215 -4.59 0.50 2.21
C SER A 215 -3.46 1.41 2.70
N SER A 216 -3.62 2.01 3.88
CA SER A 216 -2.61 2.87 4.46
C SER A 216 -1.39 2.09 4.93
N ILE A 217 -1.60 0.90 5.52
CA ILE A 217 -0.50 -0.04 5.86
C ILE A 217 0.31 -0.34 4.60
N HIS A 218 -0.36 -0.76 3.52
CA HIS A 218 0.28 -1.11 2.26
C HIS A 218 1.05 0.07 1.68
N CYS A 219 0.45 1.27 1.65
CA CYS A 219 1.10 2.50 1.19
C CYS A 219 2.34 2.88 2.03
N CYS A 220 2.28 2.74 3.35
CA CYS A 220 3.39 3.06 4.25
C CYS A 220 4.61 2.17 4.02
N THR A 221 4.44 0.97 3.47
CA THR A 221 5.58 0.13 3.09
C THR A 221 6.39 0.71 1.92
N LEU A 222 5.75 1.37 0.94
CA LEU A 222 6.45 2.14 -0.09
C LEU A 222 7.24 3.31 0.53
N ALA A 223 6.62 4.03 1.48
CA ALA A 223 7.27 5.13 2.17
C ALA A 223 8.50 4.67 2.96
N ALA A 224 8.44 3.49 3.58
CA ALA A 224 9.58 2.88 4.27
C ALA A 224 10.74 2.58 3.31
N GLU A 225 10.45 1.97 2.16
CA GLU A 225 11.46 1.70 1.12
C GLU A 225 12.08 3.00 0.56
N TYR A 226 11.28 4.05 0.34
CA TYR A 226 11.79 5.38 0.04
C TYR A 226 12.81 5.85 1.09
N GLY A 227 12.47 5.73 2.36
CA GLY A 227 13.35 6.08 3.49
C GLY A 227 14.66 5.32 3.49
N PHE A 228 14.59 3.99 3.30
CA PHE A 228 15.78 3.13 3.24
C PHE A 228 16.70 3.53 2.09
N PHE A 229 16.17 3.72 0.88
CA PHE A 229 17.01 3.98 -0.29
C PHE A 229 17.51 5.42 -0.38
N LYS A 230 16.72 6.41 0.07
CA LYS A 230 17.22 7.78 0.23
C LYS A 230 18.46 7.77 1.14
N LYS A 231 18.36 7.12 2.31
CA LYS A 231 19.47 7.13 3.26
C LYS A 231 20.64 6.24 2.82
N ALA A 232 20.37 5.11 2.17
CA ALA A 232 21.43 4.26 1.62
C ALA A 232 22.28 5.00 0.59
N ARG A 233 21.66 5.72 -0.35
CA ARG A 233 22.38 6.51 -1.37
C ARG A 233 23.27 7.56 -0.72
N GLU A 234 22.76 8.32 0.25
CA GLU A 234 23.56 9.28 1.03
C GLU A 234 24.77 8.60 1.70
N LYS A 235 24.55 7.46 2.37
CA LYS A 235 25.62 6.74 3.07
C LYS A 235 26.67 6.13 2.16
N VAL A 236 26.31 5.70 0.95
CA VAL A 236 27.29 5.28 -0.07
C VAL A 236 28.22 6.44 -0.42
N ILE A 237 27.68 7.64 -0.68
CA ILE A 237 28.49 8.84 -1.00
C ILE A 237 29.38 9.24 0.18
N GLU A 238 28.86 9.22 1.41
CA GLU A 238 29.63 9.51 2.62
C GLU A 238 30.78 8.51 2.82
N MET A 239 30.54 7.21 2.65
CA MET A 239 31.57 6.18 2.79
C MET A 239 32.68 6.31 1.76
N VAL A 240 32.33 6.54 0.49
CA VAL A 240 33.32 6.77 -0.58
C VAL A 240 34.16 8.02 -0.28
N THR A 241 33.52 9.08 0.21
CA THR A 241 34.22 10.33 0.57
C THR A 241 35.16 10.12 1.78
N SER A 242 34.67 9.50 2.86
CA SER A 242 35.46 9.20 4.06
C SER A 242 36.64 8.27 3.77
N ALA A 243 36.44 7.25 2.93
CA ALA A 243 37.50 6.36 2.50
C ALA A 243 38.56 7.11 1.68
N THR A 244 38.13 7.97 0.75
CA THR A 244 39.03 8.82 -0.05
C THR A 244 39.92 9.69 0.86
N ASP A 245 39.31 10.35 1.84
CA ASP A 245 40.04 11.19 2.78
C ASP A 245 41.02 10.39 3.65
N THR A 246 40.62 9.19 4.06
CA THR A 246 41.47 8.32 4.89
C THR A 246 42.64 7.76 4.09
N PHE A 247 42.43 7.30 2.86
CA PHE A 247 43.52 6.92 1.96
C PHE A 247 44.51 8.08 1.73
N ASN A 248 44.00 9.29 1.48
CA ASN A 248 44.84 10.49 1.33
C ASN A 248 45.66 10.79 2.60
N LYS A 249 45.11 10.54 3.79
CA LYS A 249 45.86 10.69 5.06
C LYS A 249 46.94 9.63 5.19
N ILE A 250 46.61 8.35 4.94
CA ILE A 250 47.57 7.24 4.95
C ILE A 250 48.76 7.55 4.02
N ALA A 251 48.48 8.06 2.82
CA ALA A 251 49.50 8.43 1.85
C ALA A 251 50.47 9.53 2.34
N LYS A 252 50.00 10.41 3.25
CA LYS A 252 50.79 11.53 3.81
C LYS A 252 51.52 11.17 5.10
N THR A 253 50.87 10.49 6.02
CA THR A 253 51.39 10.28 7.39
C THR A 253 52.29 9.06 7.51
N LYS A 254 52.16 8.06 6.63
CA LYS A 254 52.88 6.76 6.73
C LYS A 254 52.76 6.10 8.11
N GLY A 255 51.69 6.40 8.85
CA GLY A 255 51.40 5.91 10.20
C GLY A 255 49.89 5.70 10.39
N SER A 256 49.48 5.20 11.57
CA SER A 256 48.07 4.89 11.83
C SER A 256 47.19 6.14 11.77
N VAL A 257 46.02 6.01 11.14
CA VAL A 257 44.99 7.04 11.01
C VAL A 257 43.67 6.45 11.49
N ASP A 258 42.91 7.24 12.24
CA ASP A 258 41.55 6.84 12.62
C ASP A 258 40.58 7.00 11.45
N SER A 259 39.92 5.90 11.10
CA SER A 259 38.79 5.83 10.18
C SER A 259 37.49 5.86 10.98
N THR A 260 36.51 6.63 10.50
CA THR A 260 35.14 6.61 11.02
C THR A 260 34.15 6.53 9.85
N MET A 261 33.29 5.53 9.89
CA MET A 261 32.23 5.29 8.91
C MET A 261 30.87 5.31 9.62
N LEU A 262 29.93 6.11 9.11
CA LEU A 262 28.58 6.26 9.69
C LEU A 262 27.60 5.28 9.03
N LEU A 263 26.94 4.47 9.86
CA LEU A 263 26.03 3.39 9.47
C LEU A 263 24.72 3.52 10.27
N ASN A 264 23.71 4.21 9.73
CA ASN A 264 22.42 4.39 10.42
C ASN A 264 21.20 4.37 9.50
N VAL A 265 21.20 3.53 8.44
CA VAL A 265 20.12 3.49 7.44
C VAL A 265 18.83 2.85 7.97
N ILE A 266 18.93 1.85 8.85
CA ILE A 266 17.75 1.09 9.28
C ILE A 266 16.77 1.92 10.11
N GLY A 267 17.28 2.83 10.93
CA GLY A 267 16.46 3.67 11.78
C GLY A 267 15.47 4.47 10.94
N TRP A 268 15.91 4.96 9.77
CA TRP A 268 15.16 5.89 8.95
C TRP A 268 13.89 5.30 8.35
N GLY A 269 13.99 4.21 7.59
CA GLY A 269 12.80 3.60 6.99
C GLY A 269 11.88 2.97 8.03
N LEU A 270 12.40 2.53 9.18
CA LEU A 270 11.56 2.05 10.29
C LEU A 270 10.77 3.16 10.97
N SER A 271 11.33 4.35 11.14
CA SER A 271 10.59 5.50 11.68
C SER A 271 9.44 5.91 10.76
N ILE A 272 9.66 5.80 9.45
CA ILE A 272 8.66 6.12 8.42
C ILE A 272 7.59 5.05 8.36
N LEU A 273 7.98 3.77 8.50
CA LEU A 273 7.03 2.70 8.71
C LEU A 273 6.19 3.01 9.95
N ALA A 274 6.80 3.37 11.09
CA ALA A 274 6.13 3.64 12.37
C ALA A 274 5.18 4.86 12.42
N LEU A 275 5.02 5.61 11.33
CA LEU A 275 4.03 6.68 11.22
C LEU A 275 2.62 6.18 11.59
N PRO A 276 1.67 7.03 12.00
CA PRO A 276 0.43 6.62 12.67
C PRO A 276 -0.48 5.61 11.95
N TRP A 277 -0.21 5.28 10.67
CA TRP A 277 -0.93 4.27 9.88
C TRP A 277 -0.05 3.10 9.44
N GLY A 278 1.20 3.07 9.94
CA GLY A 278 2.25 2.09 9.70
C GLY A 278 2.89 1.52 10.99
N GLY A 279 2.24 1.65 12.15
CA GLY A 279 2.64 0.94 13.38
C GLY A 279 3.29 1.83 14.42
N GLY A 280 2.45 2.55 15.15
CA GLY A 280 2.85 3.36 16.29
C GLY A 280 1.64 3.82 17.09
N THR A 281 1.27 3.01 18.10
CA THR A 281 0.50 3.35 19.31
C THR A 281 -0.87 4.07 19.27
N SER A 282 -1.51 4.41 18.13
CA SER A 282 -2.84 5.06 18.20
C SER A 282 -3.88 4.64 17.15
N LEU A 283 -4.25 3.36 17.16
CA LEU A 283 -5.66 2.93 16.96
C LEU A 283 -5.94 1.51 17.52
N ALA A 284 -5.08 1.01 18.41
CA ALA A 284 -5.17 -0.34 18.98
C ALA A 284 -6.26 -0.49 20.06
N ALA A 285 -7.09 0.52 20.31
CA ALA A 285 -7.93 0.56 21.51
C ALA A 285 -9.42 0.24 21.29
N ALA A 286 -9.89 -0.14 20.10
CA ALA A 286 -11.33 -0.36 19.90
C ALA A 286 -11.79 -1.66 19.22
N THR A 287 -11.05 -2.33 18.33
CA THR A 287 -11.74 -3.25 17.38
C THR A 287 -10.97 -4.47 16.86
N GLY A 288 -9.95 -5.02 17.55
CA GLY A 288 -9.26 -6.23 17.05
C GLY A 288 -8.42 -6.06 15.76
N LEU A 289 -8.27 -4.81 15.30
CA LEU A 289 -7.67 -4.44 14.02
C LEU A 289 -6.26 -4.98 13.76
N LEU A 290 -5.99 -5.24 12.48
CA LEU A 290 -4.66 -5.41 11.89
C LEU A 290 -3.67 -4.36 12.45
N THR A 291 -2.64 -4.82 13.16
CA THR A 291 -1.58 -3.94 13.67
C THR A 291 -0.31 -4.12 12.86
N LEU A 292 0.38 -3.04 12.50
CA LEU A 292 1.82 -3.15 12.21
C LEU A 292 2.52 -3.43 13.53
N THR A 293 2.79 -4.71 13.78
CA THR A 293 3.79 -5.08 14.76
C THR A 293 5.14 -4.81 14.11
N ILE A 294 5.64 -3.57 14.18
CA ILE A 294 7.05 -3.34 13.85
C ILE A 294 7.84 -4.21 14.81
N VAL A 295 8.61 -5.15 14.25
CA VAL A 295 9.37 -6.14 15.01
C VAL A 295 10.25 -5.40 16.01
N LYS A 296 9.95 -5.58 17.31
CA LYS A 296 10.64 -4.96 18.45
C LYS A 296 12.14 -5.25 18.50
N ASP A 297 12.61 -6.24 17.74
CA ASP A 297 14.01 -6.68 17.70
C ASP A 297 14.87 -5.92 16.69
N THR A 298 14.32 -4.92 16.00
CA THR A 298 15.08 -4.16 14.98
C THR A 298 15.86 -3.01 15.63
N THR A 299 16.81 -3.35 16.50
CA THR A 299 17.77 -2.38 17.03
C THR A 299 18.82 -2.05 15.96
N SER A 300 19.01 -0.76 15.70
CA SER A 300 20.08 -0.29 14.81
C SER A 300 21.44 -0.74 15.34
N ALA A 301 22.35 -1.08 14.43
CA ALA A 301 23.75 -1.22 14.79
C ALA A 301 24.27 0.10 15.42
N PRO A 302 25.37 0.06 16.20
CA PRO A 302 26.02 1.29 16.65
C PRO A 302 26.26 2.21 15.44
N PRO A 303 25.89 3.50 15.51
CA PRO A 303 25.83 4.38 14.33
C PRO A 303 27.20 4.61 13.68
N ASN A 304 28.28 4.26 14.38
CA ASN A 304 29.65 4.57 13.98
C ASN A 304 30.51 3.30 14.02
N ARG A 305 31.07 2.93 12.86
CA ARG A 305 32.20 2.02 12.78
C ARG A 305 33.48 2.85 12.89
N LYS A 306 34.33 2.54 13.87
CA LYS A 306 35.63 3.19 14.06
C LYS A 306 36.72 2.14 13.97
N ALA A 307 37.77 2.44 13.22
CA ALA A 307 38.92 1.57 13.05
C ALA A 307 40.21 2.40 12.99
N SER A 308 41.31 1.87 13.51
CA SER A 308 42.64 2.46 13.27
C SER A 308 43.26 1.73 12.08
N VAL A 309 43.58 2.47 11.02
CA VAL A 309 44.06 1.92 9.73
C VAL A 309 45.41 2.54 9.38
N SER A 310 46.34 1.71 8.90
CA SER A 310 47.73 2.14 8.64
C SER A 310 48.18 1.96 7.20
N SER A 311 47.42 1.22 6.40
CA SER A 311 47.80 0.83 5.05
C SER A 311 46.62 0.80 4.08
N TYR A 312 46.94 0.68 2.79
CA TYR A 312 45.96 0.44 1.74
C TYR A 312 45.08 -0.78 2.06
N GLU A 313 45.69 -1.91 2.44
CA GLU A 313 44.96 -3.16 2.69
C GLU A 313 44.04 -3.05 3.92
N ASP A 314 44.48 -2.36 4.99
CA ASP A 314 43.66 -2.12 6.18
C ASP A 314 42.42 -1.30 5.85
N MET A 315 42.60 -0.20 5.10
CA MET A 315 41.50 0.70 4.75
C MET A 315 40.57 0.08 3.71
N LYS A 316 41.09 -0.71 2.75
CA LYS A 316 40.27 -1.50 1.84
C LYS A 316 39.37 -2.46 2.61
N LYS A 317 39.92 -3.22 3.55
CA LYS A 317 39.16 -4.16 4.38
C LYS A 317 38.09 -3.43 5.19
N GLU A 318 38.42 -2.28 5.78
CA GLU A 318 37.44 -1.47 6.52
C GLU A 318 36.31 -0.95 5.62
N LEU A 319 36.62 -0.59 4.36
CA LEU A 319 35.62 -0.20 3.37
C LEU A 319 34.69 -1.37 3.00
N GLU A 320 35.24 -2.56 2.75
CA GLU A 320 34.47 -3.79 2.50
C GLU A 320 33.54 -4.13 3.67
N GLU A 321 34.06 -4.07 4.90
CA GLU A 321 33.29 -4.34 6.11
C GLU A 321 32.19 -3.29 6.35
N SER A 322 32.42 -2.03 6.00
CA SER A 322 31.43 -0.95 6.08
C SER A 322 30.28 -1.15 5.10
N PHE A 323 30.57 -1.46 3.83
CA PHE A 323 29.52 -1.79 2.86
C PHE A 323 28.77 -3.08 3.21
N LYS A 324 29.47 -4.09 3.73
CA LYS A 324 28.82 -5.30 4.25
C LYS A 324 27.85 -4.98 5.39
N ALA A 325 28.22 -4.09 6.31
CA ALA A 325 27.34 -3.66 7.39
C ALA A 325 26.13 -2.87 6.86
N LEU A 326 26.32 -1.94 5.92
CA LEU A 326 25.22 -1.22 5.26
C LEU A 326 24.23 -2.18 4.60
N LYS A 327 24.73 -3.21 3.92
CA LYS A 327 23.90 -4.26 3.30
C LYS A 327 23.03 -4.97 4.34
N GLU A 328 23.59 -5.35 5.48
CA GLU A 328 22.82 -6.06 6.51
C GLU A 328 21.79 -5.14 7.18
N GLU A 329 22.07 -3.84 7.31
CA GLU A 329 21.08 -2.86 7.79
C GLU A 329 19.89 -2.73 6.83
N LEU A 330 20.14 -2.61 5.52
CA LEU A 330 19.07 -2.64 4.50
C LEU A 330 18.26 -3.94 4.56
N LYS A 331 18.94 -5.08 4.63
CA LYS A 331 18.30 -6.40 4.70
C LYS A 331 17.37 -6.54 5.90
N LYS A 332 17.77 -6.03 7.07
CA LYS A 332 16.92 -6.04 8.27
C LYS A 332 15.71 -5.10 8.11
N GLY A 333 15.90 -3.91 7.51
CA GLY A 333 14.81 -2.98 7.21
C GLY A 333 13.76 -3.58 6.28
N GLU A 334 14.20 -4.15 5.16
CA GLU A 334 13.30 -4.83 4.21
C GLU A 334 12.64 -6.08 4.79
N LYS A 335 13.33 -6.81 5.69
CA LYS A 335 12.70 -7.90 6.45
C LYS A 335 11.57 -7.42 7.33
N ALA A 336 11.71 -6.26 7.98
CA ALA A 336 10.64 -5.69 8.78
C ALA A 336 9.42 -5.35 7.91
N VAL A 337 9.64 -4.80 6.71
CA VAL A 337 8.58 -4.57 5.71
C VAL A 337 7.93 -5.88 5.25
N SER A 338 8.73 -6.87 4.83
CA SER A 338 8.24 -8.19 4.38
C SER A 338 7.44 -8.92 5.47
N SER A 339 7.93 -8.94 6.71
CA SER A 339 7.23 -9.53 7.85
C SER A 339 5.93 -8.82 8.15
N THR A 340 5.93 -7.48 8.12
CA THR A 340 4.73 -6.66 8.31
C THR A 340 3.65 -7.04 7.28
N LEU A 341 4.01 -7.14 6.01
CA LEU A 341 3.07 -7.49 4.94
C LEU A 341 2.52 -8.92 5.12
N LYS A 342 3.39 -9.89 5.41
CA LYS A 342 3.00 -11.29 5.67
C LYS A 342 2.08 -11.45 6.87
N GLU A 343 2.41 -10.80 7.98
CA GLU A 343 1.62 -10.89 9.21
C GLU A 343 0.24 -10.27 9.00
N ASN A 344 0.15 -9.10 8.36
CA ASN A 344 -1.14 -8.48 8.07
C ASN A 344 -1.96 -9.28 7.05
N HIS A 345 -1.33 -9.83 6.01
CA HIS A 345 -2.01 -10.74 5.08
C HIS A 345 -2.55 -12.00 5.78
N THR A 346 -1.78 -12.58 6.71
CA THR A 346 -2.22 -13.76 7.48
C THR A 346 -3.39 -13.42 8.40
N ARG A 347 -3.29 -12.31 9.15
CA ARG A 347 -4.36 -11.87 10.04
C ARG A 347 -5.64 -11.56 9.27
N ALA A 348 -5.53 -10.87 8.14
CA ALA A 348 -6.68 -10.57 7.28
C ALA A 348 -7.36 -11.85 6.76
N ARG A 349 -6.57 -12.88 6.43
CA ARG A 349 -7.08 -14.19 6.03
C ARG A 349 -7.75 -14.95 7.17
N ASP A 350 -7.20 -14.88 8.39
CA ASP A 350 -7.80 -15.53 9.55
C ASP A 350 -9.10 -14.84 9.98
N ASP A 351 -9.17 -13.53 9.81
CA ASP A 351 -10.34 -12.73 10.12
C ASP A 351 -11.59 -13.13 9.32
N LYS A 352 -11.42 -13.66 8.10
CA LYS A 352 -12.51 -14.25 7.29
C LYS A 352 -13.31 -15.33 8.04
N LYS A 353 -12.74 -15.97 9.06
CA LYS A 353 -13.41 -17.02 9.85
C LYS A 353 -14.30 -16.48 10.96
N ALA A 354 -14.17 -15.19 11.29
CA ALA A 354 -14.93 -14.55 12.35
C ALA A 354 -16.35 -14.22 11.87
N ASP A 355 -17.30 -14.15 12.82
CA ASP A 355 -18.61 -13.58 12.52
C ASP A 355 -18.51 -12.06 12.36
N PHE A 356 -19.52 -11.41 11.79
CA PHE A 356 -19.45 -9.97 11.52
C PHE A 356 -19.13 -9.15 12.78
N GLU A 357 -19.67 -9.52 13.94
CA GLU A 357 -19.49 -8.75 15.18
C GLU A 357 -18.10 -8.96 15.82
N SER A 358 -17.37 -9.99 15.41
CA SER A 358 -16.01 -10.30 15.88
C SER A 358 -14.91 -10.14 14.81
N ALA A 359 -15.29 -9.94 13.54
CA ALA A 359 -14.39 -9.70 12.43
C ALA A 359 -13.78 -8.29 12.49
N SER A 360 -12.49 -8.20 12.17
CA SER A 360 -11.69 -6.98 12.07
C SER A 360 -11.75 -6.37 10.66
N LEU A 361 -12.10 -7.17 9.67
CA LEU A 361 -12.36 -6.87 8.27
C LEU A 361 -13.78 -7.35 7.99
N HIS A 362 -14.74 -6.52 8.39
CA HIS A 362 -16.19 -6.72 8.38
C HIS A 362 -16.80 -7.08 6.99
N LEU A 363 -16.49 -8.23 6.40
CA LEU A 363 -16.77 -8.51 4.98
C LEU A 363 -17.93 -9.50 4.77
N VAL A 364 -19.12 -9.25 5.31
CA VAL A 364 -20.33 -9.98 4.89
C VAL A 364 -21.62 -9.15 5.09
N PRO A 365 -22.41 -8.87 4.04
CA PRO A 365 -23.77 -8.40 4.15
C PRO A 365 -24.72 -9.59 4.23
N SER A 366 -25.76 -9.49 5.06
CA SER A 366 -26.84 -10.49 5.07
C SER A 366 -27.89 -10.16 4.00
N PRO A 367 -28.46 -11.16 3.32
CA PRO A 367 -29.56 -10.94 2.39
C PRO A 367 -30.78 -10.36 3.11
N ILE A 368 -31.50 -9.44 2.44
CA ILE A 368 -32.80 -8.97 2.94
C ILE A 368 -33.78 -10.13 2.76
N VAL A 369 -34.38 -10.56 3.86
CA VAL A 369 -35.51 -11.48 3.88
C VAL A 369 -36.74 -10.67 4.28
N SER A 370 -37.79 -10.71 3.45
CA SER A 370 -39.03 -10.00 3.74
C SER A 370 -39.72 -10.62 4.96
N GLY A 371 -40.14 -9.78 5.90
CA GLY A 371 -41.09 -10.13 6.95
C GLY A 371 -42.37 -9.32 6.73
N ALA A 372 -43.52 -9.92 7.00
CA ALA A 372 -44.86 -9.43 6.64
C ALA A 372 -45.33 -8.13 7.32
N ASN A 373 -44.44 -7.34 7.94
CA ASN A 373 -44.83 -6.17 8.72
C ASN A 373 -44.63 -4.86 7.97
N GLU A 374 -45.67 -4.03 7.96
CA GLU A 374 -45.74 -2.59 7.65
C GLU A 374 -44.57 -2.03 6.82
N LEU A 375 -44.50 -2.46 5.55
CA LEU A 375 -43.55 -1.96 4.57
C LEU A 375 -43.97 -0.56 4.09
N GLN A 376 -43.07 0.41 4.20
CA GLN A 376 -43.19 1.73 3.57
C GLN A 376 -42.01 1.88 2.62
N MET A 377 -42.27 1.84 1.30
CA MET A 377 -41.25 2.00 0.27
C MET A 377 -41.77 2.91 -0.84
N ASP A 378 -40.91 3.78 -1.37
CA ASP A 378 -41.17 4.60 -2.54
C ASP A 378 -40.00 4.56 -3.53
N ASP A 379 -40.31 4.71 -4.82
CA ASP A 379 -39.34 4.68 -5.91
C ASP A 379 -38.24 5.73 -5.76
N ASP A 380 -38.60 6.95 -5.35
CA ASP A 380 -37.66 8.07 -5.34
C ASP A 380 -36.55 7.84 -4.32
N ASN A 381 -36.89 7.39 -3.12
CA ASN A 381 -35.92 7.12 -2.07
C ASN A 381 -35.12 5.84 -2.35
N VAL A 382 -35.74 4.78 -2.86
CA VAL A 382 -35.02 3.56 -3.30
C VAL A 382 -34.01 3.90 -4.40
N ASN A 383 -34.38 4.72 -5.38
CA ASN A 383 -33.48 5.14 -6.45
C ASN A 383 -32.34 6.02 -5.95
N LYS A 384 -32.58 6.93 -5.00
CA LYS A 384 -31.52 7.75 -4.37
C LYS A 384 -30.52 6.89 -3.61
N VAL A 385 -31.00 5.97 -2.77
CA VAL A 385 -30.15 5.02 -2.01
C VAL A 385 -29.34 4.18 -2.99
N SER A 386 -30.00 3.60 -4.00
CA SER A 386 -29.35 2.78 -5.03
C SER A 386 -28.24 3.55 -5.75
N THR A 387 -28.51 4.79 -6.16
CA THR A 387 -27.52 5.63 -6.89
C THR A 387 -26.32 5.97 -6.01
N GLN A 388 -26.55 6.28 -4.73
CA GLN A 388 -25.46 6.57 -3.80
C GLN A 388 -24.58 5.33 -3.55
N LEU A 389 -25.20 4.17 -3.34
CA LEU A 389 -24.50 2.90 -3.13
C LEU A 389 -23.71 2.48 -4.38
N LEU A 390 -24.28 2.59 -5.58
CA LEU A 390 -23.53 2.31 -6.81
C LEU A 390 -22.35 3.28 -7.00
N SER A 391 -22.48 4.55 -6.60
CA SER A 391 -21.34 5.46 -6.60
C SER A 391 -20.26 5.07 -5.58
N VAL A 392 -20.59 4.38 -4.49
CA VAL A 392 -19.59 3.78 -3.59
C VAL A 392 -18.90 2.61 -4.29
N ALA A 393 -19.66 1.74 -4.97
CA ALA A 393 -19.12 0.62 -5.74
C ALA A 393 -18.11 1.09 -6.80
N ASP A 394 -18.41 2.16 -7.54
CA ASP A 394 -17.49 2.78 -8.51
C ASP A 394 -16.16 3.21 -7.86
N LEU A 395 -16.22 3.87 -6.69
CA LEU A 395 -15.03 4.31 -5.97
C LEU A 395 -14.17 3.15 -5.45
N LEU A 396 -14.81 2.05 -5.04
CA LEU A 396 -14.12 0.82 -4.63
C LEU A 396 -13.38 0.20 -5.83
N GLU A 397 -14.01 0.16 -7.00
CA GLU A 397 -13.41 -0.33 -8.24
C GLU A 397 -12.23 0.55 -8.70
N GLU A 398 -12.38 1.87 -8.63
CA GLU A 398 -11.29 2.81 -8.92
C GLU A 398 -10.08 2.60 -7.99
N ALA A 399 -10.33 2.43 -6.69
CA ALA A 399 -9.29 2.14 -5.70
C ALA A 399 -8.61 0.79 -5.98
N ALA A 400 -9.39 -0.25 -6.29
CA ALA A 400 -8.86 -1.58 -6.65
C ALA A 400 -7.97 -1.53 -7.91
N ALA A 401 -8.40 -0.79 -8.93
CA ALA A 401 -7.62 -0.55 -10.14
C ALA A 401 -6.35 0.28 -9.86
N GLY A 402 -6.38 1.17 -8.87
CA GLY A 402 -5.22 1.92 -8.41
C GLY A 402 -4.13 1.03 -7.83
N ILE A 403 -4.49 0.03 -7.02
CA ILE A 403 -3.53 -0.91 -6.40
C ILE A 403 -2.70 -1.64 -7.46
N GLY A 404 -3.35 -2.20 -8.48
CA GLY A 404 -2.68 -2.98 -9.53
C GLY A 404 -1.75 -2.17 -10.44
N LYS A 405 -1.80 -0.83 -10.39
CA LYS A 405 -0.98 0.06 -11.22
C LYS A 405 0.34 0.46 -10.57
N ILE A 406 0.51 0.18 -9.28
CA ILE A 406 1.58 0.77 -8.47
C ILE A 406 2.49 -0.33 -7.92
N PRO A 407 3.58 -0.66 -8.65
CA PRO A 407 4.54 -1.66 -8.21
C PRO A 407 5.49 -1.11 -7.15
N MET A 408 6.11 -2.01 -6.38
CA MET A 408 7.23 -1.66 -5.51
C MET A 408 8.54 -1.58 -6.33
N ARG A 409 8.96 -0.37 -6.71
CA ARG A 409 10.17 -0.15 -7.54
C ARG A 409 11.47 -0.22 -6.74
N VAL A 410 11.85 -1.41 -6.30
CA VAL A 410 13.06 -1.66 -5.50
C VAL A 410 14.11 -2.54 -6.18
N HIS A 411 13.98 -2.74 -7.50
CA HIS A 411 14.87 -3.59 -8.29
C HIS A 411 16.32 -3.09 -8.31
N ARG A 412 17.28 -3.99 -8.06
CA ARG A 412 18.71 -3.68 -7.90
C ARG A 412 19.58 -4.94 -7.91
N ASP A 413 20.89 -4.79 -7.74
CA ASP A 413 21.83 -5.90 -7.60
C ASP A 413 21.42 -6.83 -6.45
N GLY A 414 21.28 -8.13 -6.76
CA GLY A 414 20.81 -9.15 -5.84
C GLY A 414 21.70 -9.39 -4.61
N PHE A 415 22.91 -8.80 -4.57
CA PHE A 415 23.75 -8.80 -3.39
C PHE A 415 23.21 -7.90 -2.26
N ILE A 416 22.38 -6.88 -2.56
CA ILE A 416 21.97 -5.86 -1.59
C ILE A 416 20.62 -6.21 -0.94
N GLY A 417 20.55 -6.13 0.39
CA GLY A 417 19.31 -6.30 1.14
C GLY A 417 18.78 -7.74 1.12
N LEU A 418 17.47 -7.90 0.90
CA LEU A 418 16.79 -9.20 0.74
C LEU A 418 17.02 -9.85 -0.63
N GLY A 419 17.58 -9.13 -1.59
CA GLY A 419 17.84 -9.61 -2.94
C GLY A 419 17.40 -8.59 -3.98
N GLU A 420 17.33 -9.04 -5.24
CA GLU A 420 17.10 -8.19 -6.40
C GLU A 420 15.78 -7.43 -6.34
N ASN A 421 14.72 -8.04 -5.80
CA ASN A 421 13.37 -7.46 -5.75
C ASN A 421 12.91 -7.07 -4.34
N GLY A 422 13.79 -7.07 -3.34
CA GLY A 422 13.43 -6.67 -1.97
C GLY A 422 12.17 -7.39 -1.43
N PRO A 423 11.23 -6.67 -0.78
CA PRO A 423 9.96 -7.22 -0.28
C PRO A 423 8.80 -7.20 -1.30
N SER A 424 9.07 -7.02 -2.61
CA SER A 424 8.02 -6.81 -3.62
C SER A 424 7.00 -7.96 -3.69
N SER A 425 7.43 -9.21 -3.52
CA SER A 425 6.54 -10.39 -3.54
C SER A 425 5.46 -10.31 -2.45
N GLU A 426 5.84 -9.89 -1.24
CA GLU A 426 4.90 -9.73 -0.14
C GLU A 426 4.02 -8.49 -0.31
N TYR A 427 4.56 -7.43 -0.92
CA TYR A 427 3.80 -6.24 -1.28
C TYR A 427 2.69 -6.60 -2.27
N ASP A 428 3.05 -7.26 -3.37
CA ASP A 428 2.09 -7.69 -4.40
C ASP A 428 1.03 -8.64 -3.84
N SER A 429 1.43 -9.58 -2.97
CA SER A 429 0.48 -10.53 -2.35
C SER A 429 -0.53 -9.82 -1.43
N PHE A 430 -0.08 -8.87 -0.61
CA PHE A 430 -0.96 -8.11 0.27
C PHE A 430 -1.84 -7.13 -0.51
N GLY A 431 -1.28 -6.49 -1.54
CA GLY A 431 -2.02 -5.65 -2.49
C GLY A 431 -3.10 -6.42 -3.25
N GLN A 432 -2.80 -7.63 -3.72
CA GLN A 432 -3.77 -8.49 -4.41
C GLN A 432 -4.95 -8.85 -3.49
N MET A 433 -4.68 -9.18 -2.23
CA MET A 433 -5.74 -9.44 -1.27
C MET A 433 -6.62 -8.18 -1.08
N LEU A 434 -6.04 -7.00 -0.88
CA LEU A 434 -6.81 -5.76 -0.75
C LEU A 434 -7.62 -5.44 -2.02
N HIS A 435 -7.05 -5.68 -3.20
CA HIS A 435 -7.75 -5.55 -4.48
C HIS A 435 -9.00 -6.45 -4.55
N GLU A 436 -8.86 -7.73 -4.20
CA GLU A 436 -9.97 -8.68 -4.18
C GLU A 436 -11.05 -8.30 -3.16
N LEU A 437 -10.65 -7.83 -1.97
CA LEU A 437 -11.60 -7.37 -0.94
C LEU A 437 -12.44 -6.16 -1.40
N LEU A 438 -11.83 -5.22 -2.13
CA LEU A 438 -12.53 -4.07 -2.68
C LEU A 438 -13.54 -4.48 -3.75
N LEU A 439 -13.18 -5.43 -4.63
CA LEU A 439 -14.08 -5.94 -5.67
C LEU A 439 -15.20 -6.81 -5.10
N ASP A 440 -14.92 -7.59 -4.05
CA ASP A 440 -15.95 -8.36 -3.35
C ASP A 440 -16.97 -7.43 -2.68
N LEU A 441 -16.50 -6.38 -1.99
CA LEU A 441 -17.38 -5.37 -1.40
C LEU A 441 -18.20 -4.61 -2.46
N LYS A 442 -17.59 -4.30 -3.60
CA LYS A 442 -18.31 -3.72 -4.76
C LYS A 442 -19.48 -4.60 -5.16
N TRP A 443 -19.23 -5.89 -5.43
CA TRP A 443 -20.25 -6.85 -5.82
C TRP A 443 -21.35 -6.97 -4.76
N GLN A 444 -20.98 -7.04 -3.48
CA GLN A 444 -21.94 -7.08 -2.37
C GLN A 444 -22.88 -5.86 -2.35
N ILE A 445 -22.37 -4.67 -2.67
CA ILE A 445 -23.18 -3.46 -2.78
C ILE A 445 -24.13 -3.55 -3.98
N GLU A 446 -23.65 -4.01 -5.14
CA GLU A 446 -24.47 -4.21 -6.34
C GLU A 446 -25.63 -5.19 -6.07
N GLU A 447 -25.35 -6.33 -5.44
CA GLU A 447 -26.37 -7.31 -5.03
C GLU A 447 -27.32 -6.74 -3.97
N GLY A 448 -26.82 -5.94 -3.03
CA GLY A 448 -27.66 -5.22 -2.06
C GLY A 448 -28.66 -4.29 -2.74
N VAL A 449 -28.21 -3.55 -3.75
CA VAL A 449 -29.07 -2.67 -4.57
C VAL A 449 -30.09 -3.49 -5.38
N ILE A 450 -29.71 -4.63 -5.93
CA ILE A 450 -30.65 -5.54 -6.62
C ILE A 450 -31.71 -6.04 -5.63
N ASN A 451 -31.29 -6.51 -4.45
CA ASN A 451 -32.20 -7.01 -3.41
C ASN A 451 -33.18 -5.92 -2.96
N LEU A 452 -32.71 -4.68 -2.74
CA LEU A 452 -33.57 -3.54 -2.42
C LEU A 452 -34.63 -3.27 -3.51
N LYS A 453 -34.25 -3.36 -4.79
CA LYS A 453 -35.18 -3.18 -5.92
C LYS A 453 -36.18 -4.34 -6.04
N LEU A 454 -35.75 -5.57 -5.75
CA LEU A 454 -36.65 -6.72 -5.70
C LEU A 454 -37.68 -6.57 -4.57
N ALA A 455 -37.26 -6.09 -3.39
CA ALA A 455 -38.17 -5.80 -2.28
C ALA A 455 -39.19 -4.71 -2.64
N LEU A 456 -38.77 -3.66 -3.36
CA LEU A 456 -39.68 -2.63 -3.87
C LEU A 456 -40.70 -3.21 -4.87
N ASN A 457 -40.27 -4.09 -5.78
CA ASN A 457 -41.16 -4.69 -6.76
C ASN A 457 -42.19 -5.62 -6.08
N ASP A 458 -41.78 -6.46 -5.12
CA ASP A 458 -42.70 -7.30 -4.34
C ASP A 458 -43.72 -6.44 -3.58
N PHE A 459 -43.28 -5.33 -2.96
CA PHE A 459 -44.17 -4.37 -2.30
C PHE A 459 -45.22 -3.79 -3.27
N LYS A 460 -44.80 -3.38 -4.48
CA LYS A 460 -45.72 -2.85 -5.49
C LYS A 460 -46.72 -3.89 -6.00
N GLU A 461 -46.27 -5.12 -6.24
CA GLU A 461 -47.15 -6.21 -6.67
C GLU A 461 -48.22 -6.53 -5.62
N GLN A 462 -47.83 -6.53 -4.33
CA GLN A 462 -48.77 -6.72 -3.22
C GLN A 462 -49.76 -5.55 -3.07
N ASP A 463 -49.29 -4.30 -3.23
CA ASP A 463 -50.15 -3.11 -3.18
C ASP A 463 -51.13 -3.07 -4.36
N GLU A 464 -50.68 -3.39 -5.57
CA GLU A 464 -51.55 -3.50 -6.75
C GLU A 464 -52.62 -4.57 -6.58
N SER A 465 -52.25 -5.74 -6.04
CA SER A 465 -53.21 -6.81 -5.71
C SER A 465 -54.23 -6.36 -4.67
N SER A 466 -53.78 -5.66 -3.63
CA SER A 466 -54.65 -5.13 -2.57
C SER A 466 -55.58 -4.02 -3.08
N ARG A 467 -55.07 -3.12 -3.93
CA ARG A 467 -55.87 -2.08 -4.58
C ARG A 467 -56.92 -2.68 -5.50
N ALA A 468 -56.57 -3.67 -6.31
CA ALA A 468 -57.53 -4.38 -7.16
C ALA A 468 -58.63 -5.03 -6.30
N ALA A 469 -58.26 -5.65 -5.17
CA ALA A 469 -59.23 -6.22 -4.23
C ALA A 469 -60.16 -5.15 -3.62
N LEU A 470 -59.63 -3.98 -3.26
CA LEU A 470 -60.42 -2.86 -2.76
C LEU A 470 -61.37 -2.29 -3.82
N GLU A 471 -60.92 -2.15 -5.07
CA GLU A 471 -61.74 -1.69 -6.20
C GLU A 471 -62.85 -2.69 -6.55
N ASP A 472 -62.55 -3.99 -6.53
CA ASP A 472 -63.52 -5.06 -6.72
C ASP A 472 -64.58 -5.05 -5.60
N ASN A 473 -64.17 -4.90 -4.34
CA ASN A 473 -65.10 -4.79 -3.21
C ASN A 473 -65.93 -3.50 -3.29
N ALA A 474 -65.33 -2.36 -3.61
CA ALA A 474 -66.06 -1.11 -3.81
C ALA A 474 -67.09 -1.21 -4.95
N SER A 475 -66.76 -1.95 -6.01
CA SER A 475 -67.68 -2.26 -7.10
C SER A 475 -68.83 -3.17 -6.66
N ALA A 476 -68.54 -4.18 -5.83
CA ALA A 476 -69.57 -5.05 -5.23
C ALA A 476 -70.52 -4.28 -4.30
N ILE A 477 -69.99 -3.39 -3.46
CA ILE A 477 -70.79 -2.51 -2.60
C ILE A 477 -71.72 -1.63 -3.45
N LYS A 478 -71.20 -1.06 -4.54
CA LYS A 478 -71.98 -0.19 -5.45
C LYS A 478 -73.09 -0.95 -6.21
N ALA A 479 -72.89 -2.24 -6.50
CA ALA A 479 -73.91 -3.08 -7.13
C ALA A 479 -75.10 -3.38 -6.19
N GLY A 480 -74.93 -3.17 -4.88
CA GLY A 480 -75.95 -3.43 -3.87
C GLY A 480 -76.05 -4.91 -3.51
N SER A 481 -76.80 -5.21 -2.45
CA SER A 481 -76.97 -6.58 -1.92
C SER A 481 -77.82 -7.49 -2.79
N GLY A 482 -78.38 -7.01 -3.92
CA GLY A 482 -79.36 -7.72 -4.74
C GLY A 482 -80.79 -7.70 -4.16
N VAL A 483 -80.93 -7.23 -2.92
CA VAL A 483 -82.20 -7.07 -2.19
C VAL A 483 -82.60 -5.60 -2.28
N ASP A 484 -83.84 -5.34 -2.67
CA ASP A 484 -84.41 -4.01 -2.73
C ASP A 484 -85.50 -3.90 -1.65
N PRO A 485 -85.22 -3.28 -0.50
CA PRO A 485 -86.16 -3.22 0.61
C PRO A 485 -87.39 -2.34 0.31
N TRP A 486 -87.45 -1.71 -0.86
CA TRP A 486 -88.52 -0.79 -1.27
C TRP A 486 -89.38 -1.35 -2.41
N ASP A 487 -89.19 -2.60 -2.83
CA ASP A 487 -89.92 -3.18 -3.96
C ASP A 487 -91.22 -3.93 -3.59
N ASP A 488 -91.60 -3.93 -2.30
CA ASP A 488 -92.75 -4.62 -1.69
C ASP A 488 -92.82 -6.14 -1.98
N LYS A 489 -91.73 -6.76 -2.48
CA LYS A 489 -91.68 -8.20 -2.75
C LYS A 489 -91.12 -8.96 -1.54
N ARG A 490 -91.64 -10.18 -1.35
CA ARG A 490 -91.05 -11.13 -0.40
C ARG A 490 -89.70 -11.62 -0.94
N GLN A 491 -88.62 -11.07 -0.42
CA GLN A 491 -87.24 -11.50 -0.68
C GLN A 491 -86.74 -12.35 0.50
N THR A 492 -85.90 -13.35 0.22
CA THR A 492 -85.30 -14.28 1.18
C THR A 492 -83.78 -14.19 1.11
N GLU A 493 -83.06 -14.87 2.02
CA GLU A 493 -81.59 -14.88 2.02
C GLU A 493 -80.99 -15.38 0.68
N LYS A 494 -81.74 -16.20 -0.07
CA LYS A 494 -81.33 -16.67 -1.40
C LYS A 494 -81.27 -15.57 -2.46
N ASP A 495 -81.97 -14.46 -2.22
CA ASP A 495 -82.00 -13.30 -3.11
C ASP A 495 -80.88 -12.30 -2.78
N MET A 496 -80.19 -12.49 -1.65
CA MET A 496 -79.05 -11.69 -1.22
C MET A 496 -77.77 -12.18 -1.91
N HIS A 497 -77.05 -11.25 -2.52
CA HIS A 497 -75.69 -11.45 -2.99
C HIS A 497 -74.72 -11.49 -1.79
N ARG A 498 -74.77 -12.58 -1.03
CA ARG A 498 -73.82 -12.84 0.05
C ARG A 498 -72.43 -13.10 -0.52
N ASP A 499 -71.44 -12.56 0.15
CA ASP A 499 -70.05 -12.75 -0.18
C ASP A 499 -69.60 -14.16 0.29
N PRO A 500 -68.97 -14.98 -0.58
CA PRO A 500 -68.50 -16.33 -0.24
C PRO A 500 -67.62 -16.40 1.01
N TYR A 501 -66.88 -15.33 1.31
CA TYR A 501 -66.06 -15.24 2.52
C TYR A 501 -66.88 -15.44 3.81
N PHE A 502 -68.11 -14.94 3.83
CA PHE A 502 -69.04 -15.07 4.96
C PHE A 502 -70.01 -16.25 4.80
N ALA A 503 -69.93 -17.03 3.72
CA ALA A 503 -70.79 -18.20 3.52
C ALA A 503 -70.30 -19.40 4.32
N ASP A 504 -68.97 -19.52 4.47
CA ASP A 504 -68.30 -20.66 5.11
C ASP A 504 -67.72 -20.32 6.50
N ARG A 505 -67.95 -19.11 7.00
CA ARG A 505 -67.46 -18.62 8.30
C ARG A 505 -68.66 -18.20 9.17
N ASP A 506 -68.81 -18.82 10.34
CA ASP A 506 -69.85 -18.46 11.31
C ASP A 506 -69.31 -17.40 12.28
N ASP A 507 -69.72 -16.16 12.05
CA ASP A 507 -69.25 -14.98 12.79
C ASP A 507 -69.78 -14.91 14.24
N HIS A 508 -70.55 -15.92 14.67
CA HIS A 508 -71.11 -16.04 16.01
C HIS A 508 -70.41 -17.08 16.89
N ASP A 509 -69.40 -17.79 16.39
CA ASP A 509 -68.59 -18.73 17.19
C ASP A 509 -67.37 -18.00 17.82
N PRO A 510 -67.31 -17.84 19.16
CA PRO A 510 -66.18 -17.21 19.85
C PRO A 510 -64.87 -18.02 19.75
N HIS A 511 -64.88 -19.23 19.19
CA HIS A 511 -63.70 -20.04 18.88
C HIS A 511 -63.19 -19.87 17.45
N THR A 512 -63.94 -19.22 16.56
CA THR A 512 -63.49 -18.82 15.20
C THR A 512 -63.82 -17.35 14.93
N PRO A 513 -63.16 -16.38 15.60
CA PRO A 513 -63.48 -14.98 15.41
C PRO A 513 -62.99 -14.49 14.05
N THR A 514 -63.90 -14.18 13.15
CA THR A 514 -63.68 -13.50 11.85
C THR A 514 -63.38 -12.00 11.98
N GLN A 515 -63.18 -11.48 13.20
CA GLN A 515 -63.19 -10.04 13.45
C GLN A 515 -61.91 -9.29 13.04
N ASP A 516 -60.86 -9.98 12.59
CA ASP A 516 -59.64 -9.33 12.10
C ASP A 516 -58.91 -10.19 11.05
N PRO A 517 -59.48 -10.36 9.84
CA PRO A 517 -58.81 -11.13 8.80
C PRO A 517 -57.53 -10.42 8.38
N SER A 518 -56.43 -11.15 8.41
CA SER A 518 -55.13 -10.63 8.01
C SER A 518 -55.15 -10.21 6.53
N ARG A 519 -54.28 -9.26 6.16
CA ARG A 519 -54.11 -8.84 4.76
C ARG A 519 -53.86 -10.03 3.82
N GLN A 520 -53.17 -11.06 4.32
CA GLN A 520 -52.86 -12.26 3.55
C GLN A 520 -54.10 -13.14 3.33
N GLU A 521 -54.92 -13.36 4.36
CA GLU A 521 -56.18 -14.12 4.23
C GLU A 521 -57.16 -13.44 3.28
N LEU A 522 -57.25 -12.11 3.33
CA LEU A 522 -58.09 -11.35 2.40
C LEU A 522 -57.54 -11.42 0.96
N GLY A 523 -56.22 -11.37 0.78
CA GLY A 523 -55.58 -11.51 -0.53
C GLY A 523 -55.79 -12.90 -1.15
N GLU A 524 -55.68 -13.97 -0.34
CA GLU A 524 -55.91 -15.35 -0.78
C GLU A 524 -57.37 -15.62 -1.13
N GLU A 525 -58.31 -15.11 -0.32
CA GLU A 525 -59.75 -15.21 -0.61
C GLU A 525 -60.10 -14.49 -1.93
N MET A 526 -59.53 -13.33 -2.18
CA MET A 526 -59.81 -12.56 -3.40
C MET A 526 -59.21 -13.23 -4.64
N LYS A 527 -58.06 -13.88 -4.51
CA LYS A 527 -57.50 -14.74 -5.56
C LYS A 527 -58.43 -15.93 -5.85
N ARG A 528 -58.96 -16.58 -4.81
CA ARG A 528 -59.98 -17.64 -4.91
C ARG A 528 -61.21 -17.17 -5.69
N ARG A 529 -61.73 -15.98 -5.39
CA ARG A 529 -62.89 -15.41 -6.13
C ARG A 529 -62.62 -15.18 -7.61
N LYS A 530 -61.40 -14.80 -7.97
CA LYS A 530 -60.98 -14.55 -9.35
C LYS A 530 -60.83 -15.86 -10.13
N ASP A 531 -60.30 -16.90 -9.48
CA ASP A 531 -60.07 -18.21 -10.08
C ASP A 531 -61.37 -19.05 -10.20
N GLU A 532 -62.31 -18.89 -9.26
CA GLU A 532 -63.58 -19.64 -9.26
C GLU A 532 -64.67 -19.07 -10.18
N GLY A 533 -64.46 -17.90 -10.78
CA GLY A 533 -65.35 -17.31 -11.81
C GLY A 533 -66.82 -17.20 -11.38
N ARG A 534 -67.23 -16.07 -10.79
CA ARG A 534 -68.64 -15.87 -10.39
C ARG A 534 -69.57 -16.05 -11.59
N PRO A 535 -70.68 -16.82 -11.49
CA PRO A 535 -71.60 -17.04 -12.60
C PRO A 535 -72.23 -15.72 -13.02
N SER A 536 -71.91 -15.28 -14.23
CA SER A 536 -72.55 -14.12 -14.85
C SER A 536 -73.98 -14.45 -15.26
N LYS A 537 -74.93 -13.71 -14.68
CA LYS A 537 -76.35 -13.50 -15.05
C LYS A 537 -77.40 -14.31 -14.25
N PRO A 538 -78.46 -13.64 -13.75
CA PRO A 538 -79.70 -14.31 -13.39
C PRO A 538 -80.31 -14.96 -14.63
N LYS A 539 -80.73 -16.22 -14.54
CA LYS A 539 -81.69 -16.79 -15.49
C LYS A 539 -83.00 -16.01 -15.34
N VAL A 540 -83.32 -15.17 -16.31
CA VAL A 540 -84.70 -14.71 -16.53
C VAL A 540 -85.50 -15.95 -16.90
N ILE A 541 -86.26 -16.49 -15.96
CA ILE A 541 -87.33 -17.45 -16.25
C ILE A 541 -88.55 -16.60 -16.62
N ASN A 542 -88.76 -16.38 -17.91
CA ASN A 542 -90.04 -15.89 -18.41
C ASN A 542 -91.02 -17.08 -18.42
N ASN A 543 -91.99 -17.06 -17.51
CA ASN A 543 -93.26 -17.74 -17.67
C ASN A 543 -94.34 -16.68 -17.93
N CYS A 544 -94.59 -16.42 -19.21
CA CYS A 544 -95.89 -16.17 -19.87
C CYS A 544 -95.62 -15.77 -21.32
#